data_AF-A0A3P7E4H7-F1
#
_entry.id   AF-A0A3P7E4H7-F1
#
_cell.length_a   1.000
_cell.length_b   1.000
_cell.length_c   1.000
_cell.angle_alpha   90.00
_cell.angle_beta   90.00
_cell.angle_gamma   90.00
#
_symmetry.space_group_name_H-M   'P 1'
#
loop_
_entity.id
_entity.type
_entity.pdbx_description
1 polymer ?
#
loop_
_entity_poly.entity_id
_entity_poly.type
_entity_poly.pdbx_seq_one_letter_code
_entity_poly.pdbx_strand_id
1 'polypeptide(L)' 'MRDRGSIHKFVPYLVRGIQHGFQDIGVKNLDELRNGIARGEVRFERRSSNAQIEGGVHSLHS' A
#
# COMPACT_ATOMS: atom_id res chain seq x y z
N MET A 1 -10.73 -19.52 -5.89
CA MET A 1 -9.93 -18.91 -4.80
C MET A 1 -9.03 -20.00 -4.23
N ARG A 2 -7.72 -19.77 -4.13
CA ARG A 2 -6.78 -20.74 -3.54
C ARG A 2 -6.65 -20.47 -2.05
N ASP A 3 -6.45 -21.53 -1.25
CA ASP A 3 -6.14 -21.39 0.17
C ASP A 3 -4.87 -20.54 0.35
N ARG A 4 -4.88 -19.70 1.38
CA ARG A 4 -3.79 -18.79 1.76
C ARG A 4 -3.15 -19.20 3.10
N GLY A 5 -3.62 -20.30 3.70
CA GLY A 5 -3.18 -20.79 5.00
C GLY A 5 -3.82 -20.04 6.17
N SER A 6 -3.25 -20.23 7.36
CA SER A 6 -3.81 -19.68 8.60
C SER A 6 -3.81 -18.15 8.64
N ILE A 7 -4.92 -17.57 9.10
CA ILE A 7 -5.05 -16.13 9.37
C ILE A 7 -4.03 -15.65 10.43
N HIS A 8 -3.57 -16.54 11.32
CA HIS A 8 -2.55 -16.19 12.32
C HIS A 8 -1.18 -15.87 11.70
N LYS A 9 -0.93 -16.30 10.45
CA LYS A 9 0.24 -15.88 9.66
C LYS A 9 -0.09 -14.74 8.71
N PHE A 10 -1.26 -14.79 8.08
CA PHE A 10 -1.65 -13.82 7.05
C PHE A 10 -1.98 -12.43 7.62
N VAL A 11 -2.67 -12.34 8.75
CA VAL A 11 -3.04 -11.04 9.36
C VAL A 11 -1.80 -10.26 9.83
N PRO A 12 -0.82 -10.85 10.56
CA PRO A 12 0.41 -10.14 10.91
C PRO A 12 1.19 -9.64 9.69
N TYR A 13 1.22 -10.42 8.60
CA TYR A 13 1.82 -9.98 7.32
C TYR A 13 1.14 -8.72 6.78
N LEU A 14 -0.19 -8.68 6.76
CA LEU A 14 -0.94 -7.49 6.32
C LEU A 14 -0.68 -6.28 7.22
N VAL A 15 -0.69 -6.47 8.55
CA VAL A 15 -0.41 -5.39 9.51
C VAL A 15 0.98 -4.81 9.29
N ARG A 16 1.99 -5.67 9.07
CA ARG A 16 3.36 -5.20 8.81
C ARG A 16 3.46 -4.45 7.48
N GLY A 17 2.80 -4.93 6.43
CA GLY A 17 2.73 -4.25 5.14
C GLY A 17 2.08 -2.86 5.25
N ILE A 18 1.00 -2.72 6.04
CA ILE A 18 0.37 -1.41 6.29
C ILE A 18 1.32 -0.47 7.05
N GLN A 19 2.06 -0.98 8.04
CA GLN A 19 3.06 -0.18 8.76
C GLN A 19 4.18 0.31 7.84
N HIS A 20 4.66 -0.52 6.92
CA HIS A 20 5.63 -0.11 5.90
C HIS A 20 5.03 0.95 4.97
N GLY A 21 3.77 0.81 4.55
CA GLY A 21 3.08 1.85 3.78
C GLY A 21 3.00 3.18 4.53
N PHE A 22 2.75 3.16 5.84
CA PHE A 22 2.78 4.38 6.67
C PHE A 22 4.18 4.99 6.73
N GLN A 23 5.22 4.16 6.84
CA GLN A 23 6.61 4.61 6.80
C GLN A 23 6.96 5.30 5.47
N ASP A 24 6.57 4.71 4.33
CA ASP A 24 6.85 5.26 3.01
C ASP A 24 6.11 6.59 2.75
N ILE A 25 4.90 6.73 3.30
CA ILE A 25 4.14 7.99 3.27
C ILE A 25 4.74 9.03 4.23
N GLY A 26 5.45 8.60 5.28
CA GLY A 26 6.06 9.46 6.29
C GLY A 26 5.16 9.77 7.49
N VAL A 27 4.22 8.88 7.84
CA VAL A 27 3.27 9.05 8.96
C VAL A 27 3.41 7.90 9.96
N LYS A 28 3.14 8.15 11.25
CA LYS A 28 3.34 7.15 12.33
C LYS A 28 2.08 6.36 12.66
N ASN A 29 0.92 6.95 12.44
CA ASN A 29 -0.37 6.37 12.79
C ASN A 29 -1.50 6.89 11.89
N LEU A 30 -2.69 6.34 12.09
CA LEU A 30 -3.86 6.66 11.29
C LEU A 30 -4.34 8.11 11.49
N ASP A 31 -4.19 8.69 12.68
CA ASP A 31 -4.61 10.06 12.96
C ASP A 31 -3.70 11.07 12.25
N GLU A 32 -2.39 10.83 12.24
CA GLU A 32 -1.43 11.63 11.49
C GLU A 32 -1.69 11.57 9.99
N LEU A 33 -2.00 10.38 9.44
CA LEU A 33 -2.41 10.22 8.05
C LEU A 33 -3.67 11.05 7.73
N ARG A 34 -4.72 10.93 8.55
CA ARG A 34 -5.99 11.66 8.35
C ARG A 34 -5.79 13.18 8.42
N ASN A 35 -5.03 13.65 9.40
CA ASN A 35 -4.73 15.07 9.56
C ASN A 35 -3.86 15.59 8.41
N GLY A 36 -2.84 14.83 7.99
CA GLY A 36 -1.98 15.18 6.85
C GLY A 36 -2.75 15.25 5.53
N ILE A 37 -3.74 14.38 5.33
CA ILE A 37 -4.67 14.46 4.18
C ILE A 37 -5.54 15.72 4.28
N ALA A 38 -6.17 15.96 5.44
CA ALA A 38 -7.05 17.11 5.63
C ALA A 38 -6.32 18.46 5.47
N ARG A 39 -5.04 18.54 5.88
CA ARG A 39 -4.17 19.70 5.69
C ARG A 39 -3.55 19.80 4.28
N GLY A 40 -3.66 18.74 3.46
CA GLY A 40 -3.08 18.69 2.12
C GLY A 40 -1.56 18.44 2.07
N GLU A 41 -0.96 18.02 3.19
CA GLU A 41 0.46 17.62 3.29
C GLU A 41 0.71 16.29 2.58
N VAL A 42 -0.22 15.34 2.71
CA VAL A 42 -0.18 14.08 1.96
C VAL A 42 -0.75 14.33 0.56
N ARG A 43 0.09 14.12 -0.45
CA ARG A 43 -0.23 14.37 -1.87
C ARG A 43 -0.59 13.07 -2.57
N PHE A 44 -1.50 13.15 -3.54
CA PHE A 44 -1.94 12.01 -4.33
C PHE A 44 -1.73 12.30 -5.82
N GLU A 45 -1.46 11.25 -6.59
CA GLU A 45 -1.33 11.31 -8.04
C GLU A 45 -2.28 10.32 -8.70
N ARG A 46 -3.01 10.75 -9.73
CA ARG A 46 -3.86 9.87 -10.52
C ARG A 46 -2.99 9.08 -11.51
N ARG A 47 -3.20 7.77 -11.59
CA ARG A 47 -2.49 6.91 -12.55
C ARG A 47 -3.35 6.61 -13.78
N SER A 48 -2.81 6.83 -14.97
CA SER A 48 -3.42 6.39 -16.24
C SER A 48 -3.50 4.86 -16.32
N SER A 49 -4.30 4.33 -17.25
CA SER A 49 -4.38 2.88 -17.50
C SER A 49 -3.01 2.27 -17.78
N ASN A 50 -2.20 2.92 -18.64
CA ASN A 50 -0.85 2.47 -18.95
C ASN A 50 0.08 2.52 -17.73
N ALA A 51 0.02 3.59 -16.93
CA ALA A 51 0.82 3.69 -15.70
C ALA A 51 0.46 2.62 -14.66
N GLN A 52 -0.77 2.10 -14.66
CA GLN A 52 -1.16 0.97 -13.80
C GLN A 52 -0.58 -0.35 -14.30
N ILE A 53 -0.58 -0.58 -15.62
CA ILE A 53 0.05 -1.77 -16.23
C ILE A 53 1.56 -1.77 -15.94
N GLU A 54 2.22 -0.63 -16.11
CA GLU A 54 3.65 -0.44 -15.81
C GLU A 54 3.97 -0.58 -14.31
N GLY A 55 3.06 -0.19 -13.42
CA GLY A 55 3.27 -0.33 -11.96
C GLY A 55 3.23 -1.78 -11.44
N GLY A 56 2.76 -2.72 -12.25
CA GLY A 56 2.70 -4.14 -11.92
C GLY A 56 3.92 -4.93 -12.40
N VAL A 57 3.85 -6.25 -12.29
CA VAL A 57 4.83 -7.12 -12.93
C VAL A 57 4.51 -7.20 -14.43
N HIS A 58 5.46 -6.79 -15.27
CA HIS A 58 5.34 -6.87 -16.73
C HIS A 58 6.69 -7.19 -17.37
N SER A 59 6.68 -7.61 -18.65
CA SER A 59 7.90 -7.85 -19.45
C SER A 59 8.87 -8.93 -18.92
N LEU A 60 8.36 -9.99 -18.28
CA LEU A 60 9.17 -11.13 -17.83
C LEU A 60 9.02 -12.34 -18.75
N HIS A 61 10.13 -13.02 -19.04
CA HIS A 61 10.13 -14.41 -19.50
C HIS A 61 10.06 -15.34 -18.28
N SER A 62 9.47 -16.53 -18.42
CA SER A 62 9.37 -17.55 -17.35
C SER A 62 10.02 -18.86 -17.75
#